data_AF-J9R482-F1
#
_entry.id   AF-J9R482-F1
#
_cell.length_a   1.000
_cell.length_b   1.000
_cell.length_c   1.000
_cell.angle_alpha   90.00
_cell.angle_beta   90.00
_cell.angle_gamma   90.00
#
_symmetry.space_group_name_H-M   'P 1'
#
loop_
_entity.id
_entity.type
_entity.pdbx_description
1 polymer ?
#
loop_
_entity_poly.entity_id
_entity_poly.type
_entity_poly.pdbx_seq_one_letter_code
_entity_poly.pdbx_strand_id
1 'polypeptide(L)'
;IETTLWSIEWGIAELVNHPEIQKKLRHELDTLLGPGHQITEPDTYKLPYLNAVIKETLRLRMAIPLLVPHMNLHDAKLGGFDIPAESKILVNAWWLANNPAHWKNPEEFRPERFLEEEA
;
A
#
# COMPACT_ATOMS: atom_id res chain seq x y z
N ILE A 1 -13.60 4.02 -10.15
CA ILE A 1 -12.68 4.77 -11.05
C ILE A 1 -11.69 5.53 -10.18
N GLU A 2 -12.17 6.44 -9.34
CA GLU A 2 -11.31 7.30 -8.49
C GLU A 2 -10.32 6.56 -7.57
N THR A 3 -10.69 5.43 -6.95
CA THR A 3 -9.83 4.71 -6.00
C THR A 3 -8.49 4.28 -6.59
N THR A 4 -8.52 3.77 -7.82
CA THR A 4 -7.32 3.35 -8.55
C THR A 4 -6.53 4.56 -9.02
N LEU A 5 -7.21 5.62 -9.47
CA LEU A 5 -6.59 6.86 -9.93
C LEU A 5 -5.76 7.51 -8.81
N TRP A 6 -6.33 7.68 -7.62
CA TRP A 6 -5.60 8.26 -6.48
C TRP A 6 -4.35 7.46 -6.13
N SER A 7 -4.43 6.13 -6.18
CA SER A 7 -3.28 5.26 -5.90
C SER A 7 -2.19 5.40 -6.96
N ILE A 8 -2.57 5.49 -8.24
CA ILE A 8 -1.63 5.73 -9.35
C ILE A 8 -0.97 7.11 -9.21
N GLU A 9 -1.76 8.15 -8.94
CA GLU A 9 -1.28 9.53 -8.75
C GLU A 9 -0.26 9.61 -7.62
N TRP A 10 -0.56 9.01 -6.46
CA TRP A 10 0.37 8.96 -5.34
C TRP A 10 1.63 8.17 -5.67
N GLY A 11 1.51 7.02 -6.34
CA GLY A 11 2.69 6.24 -6.76
C GLY A 11 3.60 7.04 -7.69
N ILE A 12 3.03 7.77 -8.65
CA ILE A 12 3.80 8.67 -9.53
C ILE A 12 4.45 9.80 -8.72
N ALA A 13 3.72 10.43 -7.80
CA ALA A 13 4.25 11.50 -6.97
C ALA A 13 5.45 11.03 -6.11
N GLU A 14 5.35 9.85 -5.49
CA GLU A 14 6.43 9.29 -4.70
C GLU A 14 7.64 8.91 -5.55
N LEU A 15 7.44 8.36 -6.76
CA LEU A 15 8.54 8.08 -7.69
C LEU A 15 9.22 9.36 -8.20
N VAL A 16 8.50 10.45 -8.39
CA VAL A 16 9.07 11.75 -8.76
C VAL A 16 9.90 12.34 -7.61
N ASN A 17 9.41 12.21 -6.38
CA ASN A 17 10.09 12.72 -5.19
C ASN A 17 11.27 11.84 -4.72
N HIS A 18 11.37 10.60 -5.21
CA HIS A 18 12.42 9.63 -4.88
C HIS A 18 13.11 9.09 -6.16
N PRO A 19 13.96 9.90 -6.83
CA PRO A 19 14.56 9.53 -8.11
C PRO A 19 15.41 8.25 -8.08
N GLU A 20 16.01 7.92 -6.94
CA GLU A 20 16.76 6.69 -6.70
C GLU A 20 15.88 5.44 -6.77
N ILE A 21 14.70 5.47 -6.13
CA ILE A 21 13.70 4.40 -6.22
C ILE A 21 13.22 4.26 -7.65
N GLN A 22 12.93 5.38 -8.32
CA GLN A 22 12.50 5.36 -9.72
C GLN A 22 13.57 4.78 -10.66
N LYS A 23 14.85 5.09 -10.44
CA LYS A 23 15.97 4.49 -11.19
C LYS A 23 16.07 2.99 -10.94
N LYS A 24 15.93 2.55 -9.68
CA LYS A 24 15.97 1.12 -9.32
C LYS A 24 14.80 0.35 -9.94
N LEU A 25 13.61 0.93 -9.96
CA LEU A 25 12.44 0.34 -10.64
C LEU A 25 12.67 0.21 -12.15
N ARG A 26 13.17 1.24 -12.83
CA ARG A 26 13.52 1.14 -14.27
C ARG A 26 14.58 0.05 -14.51
N HIS A 27 15.59 -0.02 -13.64
CA HIS A 27 16.63 -1.03 -13.74
C HIS A 27 16.08 -2.46 -13.62
N GLU A 28 15.13 -2.71 -12.71
CA GLU A 28 14.44 -4.00 -12.62
C GLU A 28 13.72 -4.34 -13.94
N LEU A 29 12.96 -3.39 -14.48
CA LEU A 29 12.21 -3.58 -15.73
C LEU A 29 13.14 -3.92 -16.90
N ASP A 30 14.21 -3.13 -17.09
CA ASP A 30 15.17 -3.33 -18.17
C ASP A 30 15.94 -4.65 -18.04
N THR A 31 16.22 -5.08 -16.80
CA THR A 31 17.00 -6.30 -16.54
C THR A 31 16.16 -7.56 -16.70
N LEU A 32 14.90 -7.55 -16.25
CA LEU A 32 14.07 -8.75 -16.21
C LEU A 32 13.21 -8.95 -17.45
N LEU A 33 12.82 -7.86 -18.13
CA LEU A 33 11.99 -7.90 -19.32
C LEU A 33 12.73 -7.50 -20.59
N GLY A 34 13.85 -6.78 -20.46
CA GLY A 34 14.60 -6.22 -21.56
C GLY A 34 14.16 -4.79 -21.92
N PRO A 35 15.07 -3.98 -22.47
CA PRO A 35 14.80 -2.59 -22.81
C PRO A 35 13.73 -2.48 -23.89
N GLY A 36 12.73 -1.63 -23.66
CA GLY A 36 11.64 -1.37 -24.61
C GLY A 36 10.53 -2.42 -24.63
N HIS A 37 10.57 -3.44 -23.75
CA HIS A 37 9.48 -4.39 -23.60
C HIS A 37 8.23 -3.71 -23.03
N GLN A 38 7.08 -3.94 -23.66
CA GLN A 38 5.79 -3.48 -23.14
C GLN A 38 5.30 -4.45 -22.06
N ILE A 39 5.15 -3.95 -20.83
CA ILE A 39 4.74 -4.74 -19.68
C ILE A 39 3.34 -5.34 -19.90
N THR A 40 3.21 -6.64 -19.62
CA THR A 40 1.93 -7.35 -19.56
C THR A 40 1.60 -7.77 -18.12
N GLU A 41 0.35 -8.13 -17.83
CA GLU A 41 -0.04 -8.59 -16.48
C GLU A 41 0.81 -9.78 -15.99
N PRO A 42 1.09 -10.83 -16.80
CA PRO A 42 1.93 -11.95 -16.35
C PRO A 42 3.38 -11.57 -16.06
N ASP A 43 3.87 -10.46 -16.58
CA ASP A 43 5.22 -9.99 -16.26
C ASP A 43 5.31 -9.49 -14.81
N THR A 44 4.21 -9.02 -14.22
CA THR A 44 4.19 -8.46 -12.86
C THR A 44 4.61 -9.46 -11.77
N TYR A 45 4.41 -10.76 -11.98
CA TYR A 45 4.89 -11.81 -11.08
C TYR A 45 6.43 -11.88 -11.01
N LYS A 46 7.12 -11.37 -12.03
CA LYS A 46 8.58 -11.35 -12.10
C LYS A 46 9.19 -10.06 -11.57
N LEU A 47 8.37 -9.07 -11.18
CA LEU A 47 8.82 -7.70 -10.84
C LEU A 47 8.62 -7.42 -9.35
N PRO A 48 9.42 -8.02 -8.45
CA PRO A 48 9.24 -7.88 -7.02
C PRO A 48 9.37 -6.43 -6.53
N TYR A 49 10.26 -5.62 -7.12
CA TYR A 49 10.43 -4.23 -6.72
C TYR A 49 9.27 -3.35 -7.20
N LEU A 50 8.73 -3.56 -8.41
CA LEU A 50 7.47 -2.93 -8.82
C LEU A 50 6.35 -3.23 -7.82
N ASN A 51 6.19 -4.50 -7.43
CA ASN A 51 5.19 -4.90 -6.45
C ASN A 51 5.43 -4.24 -5.08
N ALA A 52 6.69 -4.12 -4.65
CA ALA A 52 7.07 -3.43 -3.43
C ALA A 52 6.73 -1.94 -3.47
N VAL A 53 6.99 -1.25 -4.59
CA VAL A 53 6.62 0.16 -4.81
C VAL A 53 5.11 0.36 -4.72
N ILE A 54 4.33 -0.55 -5.32
CA ILE A 54 2.86 -0.51 -5.24
C ILE A 54 2.38 -0.71 -3.80
N LYS A 55 2.91 -1.72 -3.10
CA LYS A 55 2.58 -1.98 -1.69
C LYS A 55 2.91 -0.79 -0.79
N GLU A 56 4.08 -0.17 -0.98
CA GLU A 56 4.51 0.99 -0.19
C GLU A 56 3.66 2.23 -0.47
N THR A 57 3.23 2.42 -1.72
CA THR A 57 2.27 3.47 -2.08
C THR A 57 0.95 3.28 -1.33
N LEU A 58 0.42 2.05 -1.34
CA LEU A 58 -0.84 1.72 -0.65
C LEU A 58 -0.74 1.81 0.88
N ARG A 59 0.45 1.56 1.44
CA ARG A 59 0.74 1.69 2.87
C ARG A 59 0.78 3.15 3.31
N LEU A 60 1.65 3.96 2.68
CA LEU A 60 1.91 5.34 3.08
C LEU A 60 0.80 6.30 2.63
N ARG A 61 0.35 6.16 1.38
CA ARG A 61 -0.64 7.01 0.71
C ARG A 61 -1.96 6.28 0.47
N MET A 62 -2.43 5.57 1.49
CA MET A 62 -3.64 4.76 1.42
C MET A 62 -4.84 5.60 0.93
N ALA A 63 -5.33 5.30 -0.28
CA ALA A 63 -6.40 6.05 -0.92
C ALA A 63 -7.75 5.95 -0.19
N ILE A 64 -7.96 4.89 0.60
CA ILE A 64 -9.17 4.66 1.39
C ILE A 64 -8.78 4.40 2.85
N PRO A 65 -8.41 5.46 3.61
CA PRO A 65 -7.73 5.31 4.90
C PRO A 65 -8.59 4.71 6.02
N LEU A 66 -9.92 4.82 5.91
CA LEU A 66 -10.89 4.29 6.89
C LEU A 66 -11.71 3.09 6.36
N LEU A 67 -11.29 2.54 5.21
CA LEU A 67 -12.03 1.52 4.47
C LEU A 67 -13.49 1.92 4.17
N VAL A 68 -14.35 0.94 3.90
CA VAL A 68 -15.81 1.11 3.85
C VAL A 68 -16.36 0.83 5.26
N PRO A 69 -17.35 1.61 5.75
CA PRO A 69 -17.91 1.37 7.08
C PRO A 69 -18.48 -0.04 7.25
N HIS A 70 -18.17 -0.66 8.38
CA HIS A 70 -18.77 -1.92 8.83
C HIS A 70 -19.96 -1.64 9.76
N MET A 71 -20.81 -2.65 9.95
CA MET A 71 -21.93 -2.59 10.88
C MET A 71 -22.25 -3.98 11.44
N ASN A 72 -22.56 -4.06 12.73
CA ASN A 72 -22.96 -5.28 13.44
C ASN A 72 -24.49 -5.38 13.55
N LEU A 73 -25.09 -6.49 13.09
CA LEU A 73 -26.56 -6.67 13.11
C LEU A 73 -27.15 -6.84 14.52
N HIS A 74 -26.33 -7.24 15.48
CA HIS A 74 -26.73 -7.50 16.86
C HIS A 74 -25.70 -6.89 17.81
N ASP A 75 -26.09 -6.70 19.07
CA ASP A 75 -25.16 -6.33 20.13
C ASP A 75 -23.96 -7.27 20.13
N ALA A 76 -22.77 -6.70 20.19
CA ALA A 76 -21.51 -7.41 20.04
C ALA A 76 -20.49 -6.94 21.08
N LYS A 77 -19.33 -7.59 21.12
CA LYS A 77 -18.19 -7.13 21.90
C LYS A 77 -16.97 -6.91 21.02
N LEU A 78 -16.23 -5.82 21.25
CA LEU A 78 -14.95 -5.53 20.60
C LEU A 78 -13.96 -5.00 21.64
N GLY A 79 -12.81 -5.66 21.79
CA GLY A 79 -11.80 -5.25 22.78
C GLY A 79 -12.29 -5.24 24.23
N GLY A 80 -13.31 -6.05 24.56
CA GLY A 80 -13.96 -6.07 25.87
C GLY A 80 -15.11 -5.08 26.06
N PHE A 81 -15.33 -4.16 25.12
CA PHE A 81 -16.42 -3.18 25.16
C PHE A 81 -17.69 -3.72 24.50
N ASP A 82 -18.85 -3.35 25.05
CA ASP A 82 -20.15 -3.58 24.44
C ASP A 82 -20.38 -2.63 23.26
N ILE A 83 -20.72 -3.20 22.11
CA ILE A 83 -21.00 -2.48 20.86
C ILE A 83 -22.48 -2.72 20.53
N PRO A 84 -23.35 -1.70 20.64
CA PRO A 84 -24.77 -1.85 20.32
C PRO A 84 -24.98 -2.28 18.87
N ALA A 85 -26.07 -3.01 18.61
CA ALA A 85 -26.53 -3.31 17.25
C ALA A 85 -26.59 -2.04 16.38
N GLU A 86 -26.33 -2.22 15.09
CA GLU A 86 -26.32 -1.17 14.07
C GLU A 86 -25.26 -0.08 14.24
N SER A 87 -24.26 -0.29 15.12
CA SER A 87 -23.14 0.64 15.27
C SER A 87 -22.33 0.73 13.98
N LYS A 88 -21.99 1.96 13.58
CA LYS A 88 -21.05 2.22 12.48
C LYS A 88 -19.62 1.99 12.97
N ILE A 89 -18.94 1.01 12.39
CA ILE A 89 -17.58 0.65 12.73
C ILE A 89 -16.65 1.10 11.61
N LEU A 90 -15.60 1.85 11.97
CA LEU A 90 -14.57 2.33 11.06
C LEU A 90 -13.23 1.72 11.46
N VAL A 91 -12.53 1.11 10.51
CA VAL A 91 -11.17 0.60 10.72
C VAL A 91 -10.21 1.68 10.24
N ASN A 92 -9.41 2.25 11.14
CA ASN A 92 -8.35 3.18 10.76
C ASN A 92 -7.15 2.43 10.15
N ALA A 93 -7.34 1.95 8.92
CA ALA A 93 -6.36 1.14 8.20
C ALA A 93 -5.08 1.93 7.92
N TRP A 94 -5.17 3.24 7.66
CA TRP A 94 -3.98 4.08 7.50
C TRP A 94 -3.12 4.10 8.77
N TRP A 95 -3.73 4.24 9.95
CA TRP A 95 -2.97 4.17 11.21
C TRP A 95 -2.34 2.80 11.41
N LEU A 96 -3.06 1.71 11.14
CA LEU A 96 -2.50 0.35 11.23
C LEU A 96 -1.26 0.17 10.32
N ALA A 97 -1.30 0.77 9.13
CA ALA A 97 -0.22 0.75 8.14
C ALA A 97 0.95 1.73 8.45
N ASN A 98 0.78 2.64 9.40
CA ASN A 98 1.75 3.71 9.71
C ASN A 98 2.10 3.82 11.21
N ASN A 99 1.65 2.87 12.04
CA ASN A 99 1.94 2.90 13.46
C ASN A 99 3.43 2.59 13.72
N PRO A 100 4.22 3.51 14.31
CA PRO A 100 5.65 3.30 14.55
C PRO A 100 5.97 2.18 15.54
N ALA A 101 4.98 1.69 16.29
CA ALA A 101 5.13 0.49 17.11
C ALA A 101 5.17 -0.82 16.30
N HIS A 102 4.68 -0.79 15.06
CA HIS A 102 4.61 -1.97 14.18
C HIS A 102 5.40 -1.82 12.89
N TRP A 103 5.68 -0.59 12.47
CA TRP A 103 6.41 -0.28 11.25
C TRP A 103 7.68 0.50 11.59
N LYS A 104 8.81 0.09 11.00
CA LYS A 104 10.08 0.82 11.13
C LYS A 104 10.09 2.02 10.19
N ASN A 105 10.29 3.24 10.74
CA ASN A 105 10.27 4.50 9.97
C ASN A 105 9.02 4.59 9.06
N PRO A 106 7.80 4.54 9.61
CA PRO A 106 6.56 4.46 8.82
C PRO A 106 6.32 5.67 7.92
N GLU A 107 6.93 6.82 8.25
CA GLU A 107 6.85 8.06 7.49
C GLU A 107 7.68 8.05 6.21
N GLU A 108 8.65 7.14 6.09
CA GLU A 108 9.51 7.02 4.91
C GLU A 108 8.82 6.19 3.82
N PHE A 109 8.87 6.69 2.58
CA PHE A 109 8.54 5.89 1.40
C PHE A 109 9.72 4.96 1.08
N ARG A 110 9.69 3.74 1.63
CA ARG A 110 10.78 2.76 1.54
C ARG A 110 10.27 1.42 1.01
N PRO A 111 10.14 1.24 -0.32
CA PRO A 111 9.70 -0.02 -0.93
C PRO A 111 10.48 -1.25 -0.47
N GLU A 112 11.77 -1.08 -0.16
CA GLU A 112 12.65 -2.14 0.34
C GLU A 112 12.06 -2.90 1.53
N ARG A 113 11.23 -2.28 2.37
CA ARG A 113 10.61 -2.97 3.51
C ARG A 113 9.83 -4.22 3.10
N PHE A 114 9.18 -4.19 1.94
CA PHE A 114 8.41 -5.33 1.39
C PHE A 114 9.28 -6.37 0.68
N LEU A 115 10.60 -6.20 0.69
CA LEU A 115 11.60 -7.17 0.26
C LEU A 115 12.50 -7.63 1.43
N GLU A 116 12.38 -6.96 2.58
CA GLU A 116 13.23 -7.15 3.76
C GLU A 116 12.38 -7.62 4.93
N GLU A 117 12.02 -6.73 5.85
CA GLU A 117 11.37 -7.11 7.11
C GLU A 117 9.88 -7.47 6.96
N GLU A 118 9.23 -7.05 5.87
CA GLU A 118 7.82 -7.28 5.54
C GLU A 118 7.62 -8.14 4.26
N ALA A 119 8.64 -8.92 3.89
CA ALA A 119 8.65 -9.78 2.70
C ALA A 119 7.61 -10.92 2.75
#